data_AF-A0A8H5IC97-F1
#
_entry.id   AF-A0A8H5IC97-F1
#
_cell.length_a   1.000
_cell.length_b   1.000
_cell.length_c   1.000
_cell.angle_alpha   90.00
_cell.angle_beta   90.00
_cell.angle_gamma   90.00
#
_symmetry.space_group_name_H-M   'P 1'
#
loop_
_entity.id
_entity.type
_entity.pdbx_description
1 polymer ?
#
loop_
_entity_poly.entity_id
_entity_poly.type
_entity_poly.pdbx_seq_one_letter_code
_entity_poly.pdbx_strand_id
1 'polypeptide(L)'
;MDKDINQSSFPLPNLGKTLLKIRDDVYHGRGFATLRGFNVDQLSPADVTTAYLGLTSYIAERRGKQNQQGTMMINVVNTGKDVERDNAQVLMPFHTDLVCDTLSMLTLSSGPVGGCGVISSAWTVYNELAESRPDLIDVLAQPNWPFDTHGREPPYYRRALLYWEDEKLITNYSRRILVGESIEPRTPGIPGLTEAQAEAIDALHAIGRRHELQQSMHQDLRLAWERVFNDLERQEEWHFVQYSPTGEQHVIPVWSKPGGDGKGPSPPQPPPPVNRCD
;
A
#
# COMPACT_ATOMS: atom_id res chain seq x y z
N MET A 1 23.26 18.93 8.23
CA MET A 1 23.26 20.16 7.40
C MET A 1 21.89 20.19 6.75
N ASP A 2 20.93 20.82 7.41
CA ASP A 2 19.55 20.39 7.27
C ASP A 2 18.87 21.29 6.25
N LYS A 3 19.00 20.90 4.98
CA LYS A 3 18.23 21.45 3.87
C LYS A 3 17.16 20.42 3.48
N ASP A 4 15.90 20.82 3.54
CA ASP A 4 14.80 19.99 3.04
C ASP A 4 15.06 19.58 1.59
N ILE A 5 14.98 18.29 1.31
CA ILE A 5 15.15 17.72 -0.03
C ILE A 5 13.79 17.74 -0.73
N ASN A 6 13.65 18.69 -1.66
CA ASN A 6 12.45 19.01 -2.44
C ASN A 6 12.85 19.44 -3.86
N GLN A 7 11.88 19.68 -4.74
CA GLN A 7 12.12 19.97 -6.17
C GLN A 7 13.01 21.22 -6.42
N SER A 8 13.01 22.20 -5.51
CA SER A 8 13.85 23.41 -5.63
C SER A 8 15.28 23.22 -5.13
N SER A 9 15.50 22.34 -4.14
CA SER A 9 16.82 22.00 -3.61
C SER A 9 17.47 20.81 -4.34
N PHE A 10 16.67 20.02 -5.06
CA PHE A 10 17.10 18.89 -5.90
C PHE A 10 16.55 19.03 -7.34
N PRO A 11 17.05 20.00 -8.12
CA PRO A 11 16.55 20.28 -9.47
C PRO A 11 16.94 19.19 -10.48
N LEU A 12 15.95 18.59 -11.14
CA LEU A 12 16.12 17.55 -12.15
C LEU A 12 15.66 18.05 -13.54
N PRO A 13 16.42 18.90 -14.25
CA PRO A 13 15.95 19.57 -15.46
C PRO A 13 15.54 18.60 -16.59
N ASN A 14 16.21 17.45 -16.69
CA ASN A 14 15.96 16.45 -17.74
C ASN A 14 14.96 15.37 -17.32
N LEU A 15 14.88 15.04 -16.02
CA LEU A 15 14.11 13.91 -15.50
C LEU A 15 12.81 14.34 -14.79
N GLY A 16 12.75 15.56 -14.24
CA GLY A 16 11.61 16.05 -13.45
C GLY A 16 10.28 16.06 -14.21
N LYS A 17 10.29 16.37 -15.52
CA LYS A 17 9.08 16.27 -16.37
C LYS A 17 8.56 14.82 -16.47
N THR A 18 9.47 13.85 -16.57
CA THR A 18 9.13 12.43 -16.57
C THR A 18 8.62 11.98 -15.21
N LEU A 19 9.19 12.47 -14.11
CA LEU A 19 8.73 12.17 -12.75
C LEU A 19 7.34 12.77 -12.47
N LEU A 20 7.04 13.98 -12.96
CA LEU A 20 5.70 14.57 -12.88
C LEU A 20 4.69 13.75 -13.71
N LYS A 21 5.07 13.26 -14.90
CA LYS A 21 4.21 12.30 -15.61
C LYS A 21 4.06 10.96 -14.86
N ILE A 22 5.13 10.45 -14.24
CA ILE A 22 5.06 9.22 -13.42
C ILE A 22 4.15 9.42 -12.22
N ARG A 23 4.18 10.59 -11.57
CA ARG A 23 3.18 10.99 -10.59
C ARG A 23 1.80 10.92 -11.20
N ASP A 24 1.53 11.59 -12.31
CA ASP A 24 0.18 11.63 -12.90
C ASP A 24 -0.32 10.24 -13.36
N ASP A 25 0.60 9.37 -13.82
CA ASP A 25 0.37 7.96 -14.16
C ASP A 25 0.05 7.07 -12.94
N VAL A 26 0.68 7.33 -11.79
CA VAL A 26 0.35 6.71 -10.50
C VAL A 26 -0.98 7.29 -10.00
N TYR A 27 -1.15 8.60 -10.11
CA TYR A 27 -2.19 9.35 -9.41
C TYR A 27 -3.57 9.29 -10.06
N HIS A 28 -3.62 9.30 -11.39
CA HIS A 28 -4.88 9.34 -12.15
C HIS A 28 -4.95 8.26 -13.23
N GLY A 29 -4.05 7.27 -13.16
CA GLY A 29 -3.88 6.23 -14.17
C GLY A 29 -3.95 4.82 -13.58
N ARG A 30 -2.78 4.19 -13.45
CA ARG A 30 -2.62 2.76 -13.14
C ARG A 30 -2.15 2.48 -11.71
N GLY A 31 -2.07 3.48 -10.83
CA GLY A 31 -1.73 3.30 -9.42
C GLY A 31 -0.30 2.90 -9.09
N PHE A 32 0.52 2.48 -10.07
CA PHE A 32 1.90 2.07 -9.83
C PHE A 32 2.87 2.46 -10.95
N ALA A 33 4.14 2.60 -10.58
CA ALA A 33 5.24 2.80 -11.49
C ALA A 33 6.54 2.17 -10.95
N THR A 34 7.42 1.75 -11.86
CA THR A 34 8.76 1.27 -11.54
C THR A 34 9.78 2.10 -12.32
N LEU A 35 10.56 2.91 -11.61
CA LEU A 35 11.70 3.64 -12.15
C LEU A 35 12.95 2.76 -12.02
N ARG A 36 13.47 2.31 -13.16
CA ARG A 36 14.65 1.43 -13.25
C ARG A 36 15.95 2.22 -13.40
N GLY A 37 17.07 1.59 -13.04
CA GLY A 37 18.42 2.14 -13.30
C GLY A 37 18.90 3.15 -12.27
N PHE A 38 18.56 2.96 -10.99
CA PHE A 38 19.07 3.80 -9.89
C PHE A 38 20.59 3.59 -9.66
N ASN A 39 21.10 2.39 -9.94
CA ASN A 39 22.51 2.00 -9.84
C ASN A 39 23.12 2.29 -8.45
N VAL A 40 22.49 1.76 -7.38
CA VAL A 40 22.88 2.08 -5.98
C VAL A 40 24.35 1.76 -5.66
N ASP A 41 24.95 0.77 -6.33
CA ASP A 41 26.37 0.40 -6.16
C ASP A 41 27.36 1.49 -6.58
N GLN A 42 26.91 2.50 -7.34
CA GLN A 42 27.73 3.63 -7.80
C GLN A 42 27.66 4.85 -6.86
N LEU A 43 26.93 4.74 -5.76
CA LEU A 43 26.60 5.85 -4.84
C LEU A 43 26.97 5.48 -3.40
N SER A 44 27.34 6.46 -2.56
CA SER A 44 27.43 6.19 -1.12
C SER A 44 26.04 6.02 -0.51
N PRO A 45 25.88 5.36 0.66
CA PRO A 45 24.57 5.26 1.32
C PRO A 45 23.89 6.62 1.58
N ALA A 46 24.69 7.68 1.80
CA ALA A 46 24.19 9.04 1.93
C ALA A 46 23.70 9.62 0.59
N ASP A 47 24.39 9.34 -0.52
CA ASP A 47 23.98 9.76 -1.86
C ASP A 47 22.75 8.98 -2.36
N VAL A 48 22.68 7.67 -2.09
CA VAL A 48 21.48 6.85 -2.33
C VAL A 48 20.28 7.45 -1.59
N THR A 49 20.45 7.76 -0.30
CA THR A 49 19.42 8.39 0.52
C THR A 49 19.01 9.77 -0.04
N THR A 50 19.99 10.60 -0.43
CA THR A 50 19.75 11.94 -0.97
C THR A 50 19.03 11.90 -2.32
N ALA A 51 19.47 11.04 -3.24
CA ALA A 51 18.85 10.84 -4.54
C ALA A 51 17.44 10.25 -4.41
N TYR A 52 17.23 9.32 -3.48
CA TYR A 52 15.93 8.73 -3.21
C TYR A 52 14.91 9.75 -2.69
N LEU A 53 15.32 10.56 -1.69
CA LEU A 53 14.53 11.69 -1.20
C LEU A 53 14.28 12.73 -2.32
N GLY A 54 15.28 12.97 -3.17
CA GLY A 54 15.19 13.88 -4.31
C GLY A 54 14.13 13.46 -5.32
N LEU A 55 14.22 12.23 -5.84
CA LEU A 55 13.29 11.66 -6.82
C LEU A 55 11.85 11.61 -6.30
N THR A 56 11.65 11.15 -5.06
CA THR A 56 10.31 11.05 -4.45
C THR A 56 9.63 12.41 -4.27
N SER A 57 10.39 13.51 -4.14
CA SER A 57 9.81 14.85 -4.01
C SER A 57 9.11 15.39 -5.27
N TYR A 58 9.31 14.73 -6.43
CA TYR A 58 8.55 15.00 -7.66
C TYR A 58 7.23 14.23 -7.75
N ILE A 59 7.06 13.21 -6.90
CA ILE A 59 5.83 12.42 -6.78
C ILE A 59 4.93 13.07 -5.73
N ALA A 60 5.50 13.33 -4.55
CA ALA A 60 4.77 13.75 -3.36
C ALA A 60 5.63 14.72 -2.55
N GLU A 61 5.06 15.86 -2.14
CA GLU A 61 5.79 16.90 -1.41
C GLU A 61 6.05 16.54 0.06
N ARG A 62 5.22 15.67 0.64
CA ARG A 62 5.25 15.31 2.06
C ARG A 62 5.65 13.85 2.26
N ARG A 63 6.16 13.54 3.45
CA ARG A 63 6.61 12.20 3.86
C ARG A 63 5.85 11.79 5.12
N GLY A 64 5.58 10.49 5.28
CA GLY A 64 4.85 9.92 6.40
C GLY A 64 5.73 9.48 7.55
N LYS A 65 5.15 9.50 8.75
CA LYS A 65 5.72 8.85 9.94
C LYS A 65 5.27 7.39 9.92
N GLN A 66 6.23 6.46 9.86
CA GLN A 66 5.95 5.02 9.90
C GLN A 66 5.74 4.48 11.31
N ASN A 67 6.09 5.26 12.34
CA ASN A 67 5.93 4.88 13.73
C ASN A 67 5.74 6.11 14.64
N GLN A 68 5.45 5.86 15.92
CA GLN A 68 5.24 6.91 16.92
C GLN A 68 6.51 7.73 17.23
N GLN A 69 7.68 7.13 17.02
CA GLN A 69 9.00 7.75 17.15
C GLN A 69 9.27 8.78 16.03
N GLY A 70 8.42 8.87 15.01
CA GLY A 70 8.57 9.82 13.90
C GLY A 70 9.59 9.39 12.84
N THR A 71 9.92 8.11 12.75
CA THR A 71 10.75 7.56 11.68
C THR A 71 10.06 7.78 10.32
N MET A 72 10.74 8.45 9.41
CA MET A 72 10.22 8.82 8.07
C MET A 72 10.70 7.87 6.95
N MET A 73 11.65 6.99 7.26
CA MET A 73 12.25 6.01 6.35
C MET A 73 12.70 4.80 7.16
N ILE A 74 12.37 3.60 6.71
CA ILE A 74 12.86 2.34 7.31
C ILE A 74 13.68 1.54 6.30
N ASN A 75 14.70 0.85 6.81
CA ASN A 75 15.44 -0.18 6.09
C ASN A 75 14.78 -1.52 6.36
N VAL A 76 14.04 -2.04 5.39
CA VAL A 76 13.49 -3.40 5.44
C VAL A 76 14.57 -4.36 4.98
N VAL A 77 15.21 -5.04 5.93
CA VAL A 77 16.26 -6.03 5.69
C VAL A 77 15.70 -7.42 6.00
N ASN A 78 15.70 -8.33 5.02
CA ASN A 78 15.46 -9.74 5.31
C ASN A 78 16.66 -10.33 6.05
N THR A 79 16.54 -10.51 7.38
CA THR A 79 17.66 -10.94 8.23
C THR A 79 17.94 -12.45 8.22
N GLY A 80 17.17 -13.23 7.46
CA GLY A 80 17.32 -14.69 7.35
C GLY A 80 16.94 -15.50 8.61
N LYS A 81 16.52 -14.86 9.71
CA LYS A 81 16.25 -15.55 10.98
C LYS A 81 14.96 -16.37 11.00
N ASP A 82 14.02 -16.09 10.09
CA ASP A 82 12.76 -16.83 9.94
C ASP A 82 12.88 -18.05 8.98
N VAL A 83 14.07 -18.30 8.43
CA VAL A 83 14.32 -19.29 7.36
C VAL A 83 14.26 -20.75 7.83
N GLU A 84 14.12 -21.02 9.14
CA GLU A 84 13.76 -22.37 9.61
C GLU A 84 12.32 -22.79 9.21
N ARG A 85 11.49 -21.87 8.68
CA ARG A 85 10.16 -22.18 8.12
C ARG A 85 10.21 -22.63 6.67
N ASP A 86 10.71 -23.86 6.49
CA ASP A 86 10.39 -24.82 5.42
C ASP A 86 9.88 -24.28 4.06
N ASN A 87 10.84 -23.95 3.18
CA ASN A 87 10.78 -23.93 1.71
C ASN A 87 9.69 -23.12 0.97
N ALA A 88 8.64 -22.65 1.63
CA ALA A 88 7.66 -21.72 1.05
C ALA A 88 8.15 -20.29 1.20
N GLN A 89 8.10 -19.50 0.12
CA GLN A 89 8.27 -18.06 0.22
C GLN A 89 7.16 -17.52 1.13
N VAL A 90 7.51 -16.95 2.29
CA VAL A 90 6.55 -16.31 3.21
C VAL A 90 6.17 -14.95 2.64
N LEU A 91 5.42 -14.99 1.53
CA LEU A 91 4.81 -13.85 0.89
C LEU A 91 3.74 -13.30 1.84
N MET A 92 4.00 -12.15 2.47
CA MET A 92 3.01 -11.49 3.33
C MET A 92 1.67 -11.32 2.58
N PRO A 93 0.51 -11.49 3.22
CA PRO A 93 -0.78 -11.34 2.54
C PRO A 93 -0.97 -9.95 1.91
N PHE A 94 -1.78 -9.86 0.83
CA PHE A 94 -2.21 -8.58 0.24
C PHE A 94 -2.70 -7.61 1.32
N HIS A 95 -2.32 -6.34 1.18
CA HIS A 95 -2.70 -5.29 2.11
C HIS A 95 -2.66 -3.91 1.42
N THR A 96 -2.83 -2.89 2.23
CA THR A 96 -2.53 -1.47 2.00
C THR A 96 -1.84 -0.98 3.26
N ASP A 97 -0.70 -0.29 3.14
CA ASP A 97 0.00 0.31 4.28
C ASP A 97 -0.88 1.38 4.93
N LEU A 98 -1.26 1.16 6.19
CA LEU A 98 -2.33 1.92 6.85
C LEU A 98 -1.95 3.37 7.23
N VAL A 99 -0.82 3.88 6.75
CA VAL A 99 -0.28 5.22 7.10
C VAL A 99 0.26 6.00 5.89
N CYS A 100 -0.33 5.86 4.69
CA CYS A 100 0.09 6.63 3.52
C CYS A 100 -0.96 6.86 2.43
N ASP A 101 -0.67 7.83 1.55
CA ASP A 101 -1.24 7.89 0.21
C ASP A 101 -0.48 6.94 -0.72
N THR A 102 0.79 7.24 -0.98
CA THR A 102 1.65 6.45 -1.87
C THR A 102 2.80 5.82 -1.08
N LEU A 103 2.97 4.50 -1.18
CA LEU A 103 4.15 3.83 -0.68
C LEU A 103 5.26 3.85 -1.73
N SER A 104 6.42 4.38 -1.34
CA SER A 104 7.62 4.44 -2.15
C SER A 104 8.66 3.46 -1.60
N MET A 105 9.26 2.66 -2.47
CA MET A 105 10.20 1.59 -2.09
C MET A 105 11.36 1.49 -3.08
N LEU A 106 12.55 1.88 -2.62
CA LEU A 106 13.81 1.68 -3.34
C LEU A 106 14.44 0.36 -2.92
N THR A 107 14.73 -0.50 -3.90
CA THR A 107 15.52 -1.72 -3.70
C THR A 107 16.99 -1.34 -3.55
N LEU A 108 17.67 -1.83 -2.51
CA LEU A 108 19.13 -1.71 -2.39
C LEU A 108 19.82 -2.98 -2.89
N SER A 109 19.40 -4.14 -2.38
CA SER A 109 19.93 -5.44 -2.79
C SER A 109 18.81 -6.46 -3.01
N SER A 110 18.99 -7.34 -3.98
CA SER A 110 18.15 -8.52 -4.18
C SER A 110 18.71 -9.67 -3.33
N GLY A 111 17.85 -10.44 -2.65
CA GLY A 111 18.29 -11.66 -1.96
C GLY A 111 18.77 -12.76 -2.92
N PRO A 112 19.61 -13.71 -2.48
CA PRO A 112 20.13 -14.80 -3.33
C PRO A 112 19.04 -15.80 -3.76
N VAL A 113 17.90 -15.82 -3.07
CA VAL A 113 16.66 -16.51 -3.46
C VAL A 113 15.51 -15.52 -3.30
N GLY A 114 14.56 -15.52 -4.24
CA GLY A 114 13.52 -14.51 -4.34
C GLY A 114 13.93 -13.36 -5.27
N GLY A 115 13.50 -12.15 -4.95
CA GLY A 115 13.71 -10.94 -5.76
C GLY A 115 12.46 -10.40 -6.46
N CYS A 116 11.26 -10.92 -6.12
CA CYS A 116 10.00 -10.53 -6.76
C CYS A 116 9.01 -9.91 -5.77
N GLY A 117 8.54 -8.70 -6.07
CA GLY A 117 7.34 -8.12 -5.46
C GLY A 117 6.09 -8.54 -6.23
N VAL A 118 4.92 -8.48 -5.60
CA VAL A 118 3.63 -8.73 -6.27
C VAL A 118 2.66 -7.60 -5.99
N ILE A 119 1.93 -7.18 -7.02
CA ILE A 119 0.86 -6.19 -6.90
C ILE A 119 -0.41 -6.75 -7.53
N SER A 120 -1.57 -6.24 -7.14
CA SER A 120 -2.85 -6.62 -7.74
C SER A 120 -3.76 -5.40 -7.74
N SER A 121 -4.72 -5.32 -8.66
CA SER A 121 -5.55 -4.12 -8.79
C SER A 121 -6.80 -4.22 -7.93
N ALA A 122 -7.05 -3.20 -7.09
CA ALA A 122 -8.28 -3.05 -6.31
C ALA A 122 -9.53 -3.09 -7.21
N TRP A 123 -9.46 -2.45 -8.38
CA TRP A 123 -10.52 -2.50 -9.38
C TRP A 123 -10.71 -3.88 -9.99
N THR A 124 -9.64 -4.63 -10.30
CA THR A 124 -9.78 -6.01 -10.80
C THR A 124 -10.41 -6.93 -9.77
N VAL A 125 -9.99 -6.82 -8.50
CA VAL A 125 -10.59 -7.60 -7.39
C VAL A 125 -12.07 -7.25 -7.19
N TYR A 126 -12.40 -5.96 -7.19
CA TYR A 126 -13.79 -5.50 -7.06
C TYR A 126 -14.68 -5.89 -8.23
N ASN A 127 -14.20 -5.77 -9.47
CA ASN A 127 -14.99 -6.11 -10.65
C ASN A 127 -15.36 -7.60 -10.68
N GLU A 128 -14.42 -8.48 -10.32
CA GLU A 128 -14.73 -9.92 -10.22
C GLU A 128 -15.65 -10.24 -9.03
N LEU A 129 -15.50 -9.56 -7.89
CA LEU A 129 -16.47 -9.67 -6.80
C LEU A 129 -17.86 -9.18 -7.23
N ALA A 130 -17.97 -8.10 -8.00
CA ALA A 130 -19.24 -7.57 -8.48
C ALA A 130 -19.92 -8.53 -9.49
N GLU A 131 -19.14 -9.25 -10.30
CA GLU A 131 -19.64 -10.26 -11.24
C GLU A 131 -20.04 -11.57 -10.55
N SER A 132 -19.27 -12.03 -9.56
CA SER A 132 -19.38 -13.39 -9.01
C SER A 132 -19.95 -13.51 -7.59
N ARG A 133 -19.69 -12.52 -6.73
CA ARG A 133 -20.03 -12.49 -5.28
C ARG A 133 -20.30 -11.06 -4.78
N PRO A 134 -21.31 -10.35 -5.33
CA PRO A 134 -21.62 -8.97 -4.91
C PRO A 134 -22.05 -8.87 -3.44
N ASP A 135 -22.54 -9.96 -2.86
CA ASP A 135 -22.82 -10.09 -1.42
C ASP A 135 -21.56 -9.87 -0.55
N LEU A 136 -20.37 -10.21 -1.04
CA LEU A 136 -19.11 -9.95 -0.32
C LEU A 136 -18.69 -8.47 -0.41
N ILE A 137 -19.11 -7.73 -1.45
CA ILE A 137 -18.90 -6.27 -1.52
C ILE A 137 -19.67 -5.58 -0.39
N ASP A 138 -20.93 -5.96 -0.16
CA ASP A 138 -21.73 -5.43 0.95
C ASP A 138 -21.07 -5.72 2.31
N VAL A 139 -20.46 -6.89 2.49
CA VAL A 139 -19.72 -7.25 3.71
C VAL A 139 -18.44 -6.44 3.87
N LEU A 140 -17.66 -6.25 2.80
CA LEU A 140 -16.45 -5.41 2.82
C LEU A 140 -16.77 -3.93 3.11
N ALA A 141 -17.94 -3.45 2.68
CA ALA A 141 -18.41 -2.08 2.88
C ALA A 141 -19.03 -1.80 4.27
N GLN A 142 -19.38 -2.82 5.05
CA GLN A 142 -19.93 -2.61 6.39
C GLN A 142 -18.91 -1.98 7.36
N PRO A 143 -19.25 -0.94 8.12
CA PRO A 143 -18.32 -0.25 9.04
C PRO A 143 -18.13 -0.99 10.38
N ASN A 144 -18.05 -2.32 10.37
CA ASN A 144 -18.06 -3.17 11.58
C ASN A 144 -16.78 -3.99 11.81
N TRP A 145 -15.78 -3.90 10.94
CA TRP A 145 -14.52 -4.65 11.02
C TRP A 145 -13.67 -4.17 12.21
N PRO A 146 -13.23 -5.06 13.11
CA PRO A 146 -12.47 -4.68 14.29
C PRO A 146 -10.98 -4.52 13.95
N PHE A 147 -10.52 -3.28 13.82
CA PHE A 147 -9.11 -2.93 13.54
C PHE A 147 -8.31 -2.81 14.84
N ASP A 148 -7.37 -3.72 15.05
CA ASP A 148 -6.49 -3.74 16.21
C ASP A 148 -5.56 -2.52 16.27
N THR A 149 -5.55 -1.80 17.39
CA THR A 149 -4.64 -0.66 17.59
C THR A 149 -3.25 -1.10 18.08
N HIS A 150 -3.05 -2.38 18.38
CA HIS A 150 -1.83 -3.01 18.89
C HIS A 150 -1.46 -2.46 20.27
N GLY A 151 -2.33 -2.73 21.26
CA GLY A 151 -2.12 -2.35 22.66
C GLY A 151 -2.25 -0.84 22.99
N ARG A 152 -2.90 -0.04 22.13
CA ARG A 152 -3.30 1.34 22.45
C ARG A 152 -4.73 1.36 23.03
N GLU A 153 -5.16 2.51 23.52
CA GLU A 153 -6.54 2.76 23.92
C GLU A 153 -7.26 3.66 22.88
N PRO A 154 -8.44 3.27 22.36
CA PRO A 154 -9.12 1.98 22.57
C PRO A 154 -8.35 0.81 21.91
N PRO A 155 -8.50 -0.44 22.40
CA PRO A 155 -7.78 -1.61 21.87
C PRO A 155 -8.12 -1.95 20.42
N TYR A 156 -9.31 -1.55 19.96
CA TYR A 156 -9.68 -1.57 18.54
C TYR A 156 -10.62 -0.42 18.21
N TYR A 157 -10.67 -0.06 16.93
CA TYR A 157 -11.73 0.76 16.35
C TYR A 157 -12.48 -0.04 15.27
N ARG A 158 -13.58 0.52 14.76
CA ARG A 158 -14.36 -0.10 13.68
C ARG A 158 -14.49 0.84 12.48
N ARG A 159 -14.29 0.27 11.29
CA ARG A 159 -14.49 0.93 9.99
C ARG A 159 -14.73 -0.12 8.90
N ALA A 160 -14.96 0.29 7.66
CA ALA A 160 -15.08 -0.63 6.52
C ALA A 160 -13.72 -1.03 5.95
N LEU A 161 -13.69 -2.07 5.12
CA LEU A 161 -12.55 -2.40 4.26
C LEU A 161 -12.65 -1.73 2.89
N LEU A 162 -13.88 -1.44 2.44
CA LEU A 162 -14.19 -0.90 1.12
C LEU A 162 -15.06 0.35 1.23
N TYR A 163 -14.76 1.38 0.45
CA TYR A 163 -15.46 2.67 0.42
C TYR A 163 -15.65 3.15 -1.02
N TRP A 164 -16.54 4.12 -1.19
CA TRP A 164 -16.71 4.82 -2.46
C TRP A 164 -16.74 6.33 -2.24
N GLU A 165 -15.81 7.02 -2.86
CA GLU A 165 -15.64 8.47 -2.75
C GLU A 165 -15.33 9.00 -4.15
N ASP A 166 -16.05 10.05 -4.58
CA ASP A 166 -15.81 10.77 -5.84
C ASP A 166 -15.62 9.86 -7.07
N GLU A 167 -16.60 8.96 -7.26
CA GLU A 167 -16.71 7.93 -8.33
C GLU A 167 -15.72 6.75 -8.26
N LYS A 168 -15.03 6.56 -7.13
CA LYS A 168 -13.84 5.70 -7.08
C LYS A 168 -13.72 4.89 -5.78
N LEU A 169 -12.98 3.79 -5.85
CA LEU A 169 -13.05 2.66 -4.92
C LEU A 169 -11.87 2.57 -3.92
N ILE A 170 -12.07 2.98 -2.66
CA ILE A 170 -11.00 2.93 -1.64
C ILE A 170 -10.98 1.57 -0.95
N THR A 171 -9.82 0.92 -0.94
CA THR A 171 -9.55 -0.32 -0.20
C THR A 171 -8.62 -0.04 0.97
N ASN A 172 -8.98 -0.47 2.18
CA ASN A 172 -8.21 -0.21 3.40
C ASN A 172 -8.03 -1.50 4.21
N TYR A 173 -7.25 -2.45 3.67
CA TYR A 173 -7.20 -3.84 4.09
C TYR A 173 -5.82 -4.22 4.65
N SER A 174 -5.81 -4.97 5.75
CA SER A 174 -4.62 -5.70 6.20
C SER A 174 -5.05 -6.93 7.00
N ARG A 175 -4.75 -8.13 6.49
CA ARG A 175 -5.18 -9.40 7.11
C ARG A 175 -4.62 -9.52 8.54
N ARG A 176 -3.34 -9.18 8.73
CA ARG A 176 -2.64 -9.13 10.03
C ARG A 176 -3.41 -8.34 11.10
N ILE A 177 -3.93 -7.18 10.75
CA ILE A 177 -4.62 -6.29 11.71
C ILE A 177 -6.04 -6.78 12.06
N LEU A 178 -6.62 -7.62 11.20
CA LEU A 178 -7.96 -8.19 11.37
C LEU A 178 -7.96 -9.56 12.07
N VAL A 179 -6.93 -10.39 11.90
CA VAL A 179 -6.85 -11.75 12.51
C VAL A 179 -5.61 -12.03 13.36
N GLY A 180 -4.55 -11.24 13.27
CA GLY A 180 -3.26 -11.47 13.95
C GLY A 180 -2.34 -12.46 13.22
N GLU A 181 -1.16 -12.69 13.78
CA GLU A 181 -0.15 -13.62 13.25
C GLU A 181 0.38 -14.56 14.36
N SER A 182 1.01 -15.68 13.98
CA SER A 182 1.43 -16.73 14.94
C SER A 182 2.42 -16.27 16.02
N ILE A 183 3.12 -15.17 15.78
CA ILE A 183 4.11 -14.56 16.69
C ILE A 183 3.64 -13.22 17.26
N GLU A 184 2.57 -12.66 16.71
CA GLU A 184 1.99 -11.36 17.09
C GLU A 184 0.46 -11.48 17.03
N PRO A 185 -0.15 -12.12 18.04
CA PRO A 185 -1.60 -12.26 18.12
C PRO A 185 -2.25 -10.90 18.41
N ARG A 186 -3.51 -10.75 18.00
CA ARG A 186 -4.27 -9.52 18.26
C ARG A 186 -4.39 -9.21 19.76
N THR A 187 -4.52 -7.91 20.08
CA THR A 187 -4.78 -7.40 21.42
C THR A 187 -5.96 -8.17 22.07
N PRO A 188 -5.83 -8.68 23.30
CA PRO A 188 -6.91 -9.43 23.96
C PRO A 188 -8.21 -8.63 24.06
N GLY A 189 -9.36 -9.31 23.86
CA GLY A 189 -10.69 -8.72 23.94
C GLY A 189 -11.25 -8.15 22.63
N ILE A 190 -10.45 -8.11 21.55
CA ILE A 190 -10.95 -7.73 20.22
C ILE A 190 -11.88 -8.84 19.68
N PRO A 191 -13.10 -8.51 19.19
CA PRO A 191 -14.01 -9.48 18.59
C PRO A 191 -13.38 -10.29 17.45
N GLY A 192 -13.77 -11.56 17.33
CA GLY A 192 -13.50 -12.35 16.12
C GLY A 192 -14.25 -11.79 14.90
N LEU A 193 -13.82 -12.18 13.71
CA LEU A 193 -14.59 -11.96 12.49
C LEU A 193 -15.80 -12.91 12.44
N THR A 194 -16.88 -12.47 11.80
CA THR A 194 -17.99 -13.36 11.40
C THR A 194 -17.56 -14.26 10.22
N GLU A 195 -18.30 -15.34 9.97
CA GLU A 195 -18.03 -16.25 8.84
C GLU A 195 -18.03 -15.51 7.49
N ALA A 196 -19.02 -14.63 7.26
CA ALA A 196 -19.09 -13.80 6.06
C ALA A 196 -17.91 -12.81 5.95
N GLN A 197 -17.45 -12.24 7.07
CA GLN A 197 -16.26 -11.38 7.08
C GLN A 197 -14.99 -12.19 6.77
N ALA A 198 -14.85 -13.41 7.29
CA ALA A 198 -13.74 -14.30 6.96
C ALA A 198 -13.76 -14.70 5.46
N GLU A 199 -14.92 -15.08 4.93
CA GLU A 199 -15.09 -15.39 3.51
C GLU A 199 -14.74 -14.18 2.62
N ALA A 200 -15.20 -12.98 2.97
CA ALA A 200 -14.93 -11.76 2.21
C ALA A 200 -13.44 -11.42 2.11
N ILE A 201 -12.65 -11.56 3.19
CA ILE A 201 -11.20 -11.30 3.13
C ILE A 201 -10.41 -12.42 2.45
N ASP A 202 -10.92 -13.65 2.47
CA ASP A 202 -10.27 -14.79 1.82
C ASP A 202 -10.55 -14.81 0.32
N ALA A 203 -11.77 -14.43 -0.10
CA ALA A 203 -12.10 -14.14 -1.50
C ALA A 203 -11.26 -12.98 -2.05
N LEU A 204 -11.18 -11.86 -1.33
CA LEU A 204 -10.34 -10.71 -1.69
C LEU A 204 -8.88 -11.14 -1.90
N HIS A 205 -8.30 -11.92 -0.98
CA HIS A 205 -6.92 -12.41 -1.12
C HIS A 205 -6.77 -13.41 -2.29
N ALA A 206 -7.70 -14.34 -2.47
CA ALA A 206 -7.64 -15.34 -3.55
C ALA A 206 -7.80 -14.74 -4.95
N ILE A 207 -8.68 -13.75 -5.11
CA ILE A 207 -8.84 -13.01 -6.38
C ILE A 207 -7.61 -12.14 -6.62
N GLY A 208 -7.12 -11.44 -5.58
CA GLY A 208 -5.88 -10.66 -5.64
C GLY A 208 -4.69 -11.50 -6.14
N ARG A 209 -4.57 -12.74 -5.65
CA ARG A 209 -3.58 -13.73 -6.08
C ARG A 209 -3.73 -14.18 -7.52
N ARG A 210 -4.96 -14.38 -8.00
CA ARG A 210 -5.18 -14.86 -9.37
C ARG A 210 -4.80 -13.81 -10.43
N HIS A 211 -4.87 -12.54 -10.06
CA HIS A 211 -4.52 -11.39 -10.91
C HIS A 211 -3.20 -10.70 -10.48
N GLU A 212 -2.29 -11.43 -9.81
CA GLU A 212 -1.04 -10.84 -9.35
C GLU A 212 -0.08 -10.51 -10.50
N LEU A 213 0.47 -9.28 -10.48
CA LEU A 213 1.54 -8.85 -11.37
C LEU A 213 2.87 -8.97 -10.61
N GLN A 214 3.67 -9.97 -10.97
CA GLN A 214 5.01 -10.17 -10.43
C GLN A 214 6.00 -9.15 -11.01
N GLN A 215 6.78 -8.50 -10.14
CA GLN A 215 7.78 -7.49 -10.48
C GLN A 215 9.16 -7.91 -9.97
N SER A 216 10.10 -8.13 -10.90
CA SER A 216 11.53 -8.25 -10.58
C SER A 216 12.04 -7.00 -9.86
N MET A 217 12.80 -7.15 -8.77
CA MET A 217 13.32 -6.07 -7.94
C MET A 217 14.84 -6.00 -8.03
N HIS A 218 15.39 -5.17 -8.92
CA HIS A 218 16.83 -5.06 -9.21
C HIS A 218 17.30 -3.59 -9.15
N GLN A 219 17.56 -3.11 -7.93
CA GLN A 219 17.95 -1.70 -7.69
C GLN A 219 16.93 -0.68 -8.24
N ASP A 220 15.67 -1.10 -8.34
CA ASP A 220 14.56 -0.29 -8.85
C ASP A 220 13.90 0.51 -7.72
N LEU A 221 13.45 1.73 -8.06
CA LEU A 221 12.49 2.51 -7.28
C LEU A 221 11.07 2.15 -7.72
N ARG A 222 10.30 1.51 -6.84
CA ARG A 222 8.85 1.31 -6.99
C ARG A 222 8.08 2.43 -6.32
N LEU A 223 6.99 2.82 -6.95
CA LEU A 223 5.95 3.71 -6.43
C LEU A 223 4.64 2.97 -6.60
N ALA A 224 3.85 2.84 -5.54
CA ALA A 224 2.51 2.29 -5.63
C ALA A 224 1.58 3.04 -4.67
N TRP A 225 0.37 3.37 -5.14
CA TRP A 225 -0.62 4.05 -4.32
C TRP A 225 -1.34 3.03 -3.42
N GLU A 226 -1.52 3.36 -2.14
CA GLU A 226 -2.19 2.51 -1.14
C GLU A 226 -3.31 3.20 -0.32
N ARG A 227 -3.45 4.55 -0.38
CA ARG A 227 -4.46 5.43 0.27
C ARG A 227 -5.18 4.84 1.48
N VAL A 228 -4.74 5.20 2.69
CA VAL A 228 -5.45 4.80 3.90
C VAL A 228 -5.99 5.95 4.76
N PHE A 229 -7.23 5.76 5.21
CA PHE A 229 -7.86 6.58 6.23
C PHE A 229 -7.20 6.43 7.60
N ASN A 230 -6.60 7.52 8.06
CA ASN A 230 -6.18 7.72 9.44
C ASN A 230 -6.54 9.16 9.86
N ASP A 231 -7.76 9.31 10.37
CA ASP A 231 -8.42 10.51 10.94
C ASP A 231 -8.45 11.84 10.14
N LEU A 232 -9.68 12.21 9.75
CA LEU A 232 -10.23 13.56 9.57
C LEU A 232 -9.66 14.55 8.53
N GLU A 233 -8.50 14.36 7.89
CA GLU A 233 -7.98 15.34 6.90
C GLU A 233 -7.67 14.83 5.46
N ARG A 234 -8.73 14.83 4.62
CA ARG A 234 -8.75 15.14 3.16
C ARG A 234 -8.46 14.02 2.11
N GLN A 235 -8.54 14.42 0.83
CA GLN A 235 -8.61 13.62 -0.41
C GLN A 235 -7.19 13.23 -0.93
N GLU A 236 -6.87 12.00 -1.36
CA GLU A 236 -6.69 11.48 -2.75
C GLU A 236 -6.05 10.03 -2.68
N GLU A 237 -5.91 9.05 -3.60
CA GLU A 237 -6.60 8.46 -4.79
C GLU A 237 -6.00 7.03 -5.19
N TRP A 238 -6.35 5.92 -4.50
CA TRP A 238 -6.30 4.45 -4.91
C TRP A 238 -5.00 3.67 -5.27
N HIS A 239 -4.72 2.52 -4.61
CA HIS A 239 -4.48 1.17 -5.20
C HIS A 239 -4.25 0.04 -4.13
N PHE A 240 -3.97 -1.22 -4.56
CA PHE A 240 -3.66 -2.41 -3.73
C PHE A 240 -2.22 -2.89 -3.98
N VAL A 241 -1.50 -3.37 -2.94
CA VAL A 241 -0.08 -3.73 -3.07
C VAL A 241 0.31 -4.89 -2.13
N GLN A 242 1.26 -5.76 -2.54
CA GLN A 242 1.78 -6.84 -1.70
C GLN A 242 3.30 -6.98 -1.85
N TYR A 243 4.04 -6.07 -1.23
CA TYR A 243 5.48 -6.21 -1.15
C TYR A 243 5.85 -7.48 -0.36
N SER A 244 6.52 -8.41 -1.05
CA SER A 244 7.31 -9.46 -0.43
C SER A 244 8.77 -8.98 -0.36
N PRO A 245 9.27 -8.53 0.81
CA PRO A 245 10.63 -8.02 0.93
C PRO A 245 11.66 -9.16 0.98
N THR A 246 12.14 -9.55 -0.19
CA THR A 246 13.33 -10.40 -0.36
C THR A 246 14.54 -9.54 -0.72
N GLY A 247 15.52 -9.42 0.19
CA GLY A 247 16.67 -8.51 0.06
C GLY A 247 16.63 -7.35 1.06
N GLU A 248 17.30 -6.24 0.73
CA GLU A 248 17.25 -4.98 1.49
C GLU A 248 16.59 -3.86 0.69
N GLN A 249 15.69 -3.09 1.32
CA GLN A 249 14.93 -2.02 0.69
C GLN A 249 14.80 -0.79 1.62
N HIS A 250 14.94 0.41 1.06
CA HIS A 250 14.55 1.67 1.72
C HIS A 250 13.07 1.97 1.43
N VAL A 251 12.26 2.06 2.47
CA VAL A 251 10.81 2.30 2.37
C VAL A 251 10.47 3.67 2.94
N ILE A 252 9.67 4.46 2.21
CA ILE A 252 9.14 5.76 2.64
C ILE A 252 7.67 5.85 2.21
N PRO A 253 6.71 6.10 3.11
CA PRO A 253 5.38 6.52 2.73
C PRO A 253 5.39 8.02 2.41
N VAL A 254 4.75 8.42 1.31
CA VAL A 254 4.71 9.80 0.84
C VAL A 254 3.28 10.26 0.55
N TRP A 255 3.05 11.57 0.66
CA TRP A 255 1.73 12.20 0.54
C TRP A 255 1.77 13.40 -0.41
N SER A 256 0.70 13.58 -1.19
CA SER A 256 0.46 14.82 -1.90
C SER A 256 0.04 15.94 -0.94
N LYS A 257 -0.23 17.13 -1.50
CA LYS A 257 -0.96 18.19 -0.79
C LYS A 257 -2.44 18.08 -1.18
N PRO A 258 -3.35 17.83 -0.23
CA PRO A 258 -4.77 17.89 -0.52
C PRO A 258 -5.25 19.34 -0.71
N GLY A 259 -6.23 19.53 -1.58
CA GLY A 259 -7.02 20.75 -1.73
C GLY A 259 -8.52 20.47 -1.76
N GLY A 260 -9.13 20.25 -0.60
CA GLY A 260 -10.47 19.65 -0.46
C GLY A 260 -11.37 20.25 0.63
N ASP A 261 -12.69 20.06 0.50
CA ASP A 261 -13.74 20.79 1.23
C ASP A 261 -14.25 20.14 2.54
N GLY A 262 -13.72 18.98 2.92
CA GLY A 262 -13.86 18.44 4.28
C GLY A 262 -15.13 17.64 4.57
N LYS A 263 -15.78 17.06 3.56
CA LYS A 263 -16.74 15.97 3.75
C LYS A 263 -16.02 14.62 3.86
N GLY A 264 -16.67 13.63 4.45
CA GLY A 264 -16.17 12.26 4.56
C GLY A 264 -16.78 11.29 3.53
N PRO A 265 -16.24 10.07 3.42
CA PRO A 265 -16.58 9.12 2.37
C PRO A 265 -17.98 8.51 2.56
N SER A 266 -18.52 7.95 1.48
CA SER A 266 -19.74 7.12 1.54
C SER A 266 -19.41 5.63 1.33
N PRO A 267 -20.34 4.71 1.68
CA PRO A 267 -20.29 3.35 1.18
C PRO A 267 -20.47 3.33 -0.35
N PRO A 268 -19.96 2.29 -1.05
CA PRO A 268 -20.35 2.01 -2.42
C PRO A 268 -21.87 1.99 -2.57
N GLN A 269 -22.37 2.64 -3.63
CA GLN A 269 -23.65 2.22 -4.17
C GLN A 269 -23.47 0.82 -4.77
N PRO A 270 -24.45 -0.09 -4.64
CA PRO A 270 -24.39 -1.37 -5.32
C PRO A 270 -24.26 -1.14 -6.83
N PRO A 271 -23.47 -1.97 -7.55
CA PRO A 271 -23.32 -1.80 -8.99
C PRO A 271 -24.69 -1.86 -9.68
N PRO A 272 -24.95 -1.03 -10.71
CA PRO A 272 -26.19 -1.13 -11.46
C PRO A 272 -26.30 -2.55 -12.05
N PRO A 273 -27.51 -3.15 -12.07
CA PRO A 273 -27.67 -4.52 -12.53
C PRO A 273 -27.14 -4.66 -13.96
N VAL A 274 -26.18 -5.56 -14.14
CA VAL A 274 -25.64 -5.88 -15.46
C VAL A 274 -26.75 -6.51 -16.28
N ASN A 275 -27.36 -5.72 -17.16
CA ASN A 275 -28.20 -6.23 -18.23
C ASN A 275 -27.34 -7.20 -19.04
N ARG A 276 -27.65 -8.50 -18.93
CA ARG A 276 -27.08 -9.50 -19.83
C ARG A 276 -27.47 -9.11 -21.25
N CYS A 277 -26.47 -8.88 -22.10
CA CYS A 277 -26.69 -9.00 -23.54
C CYS A 277 -26.92 -10.49 -23.84
N ASP A 278 -27.95 -10.77 -24.63
CA ASP A 278 -28.34 -12.12 -25.05
C ASP A 278 -27.32 -12.76 -26.02
#